data_AF-A0A6N3J1G3-F1
#
_entry.id   AF-A0A6N3J1G3-F1
#
_cell.length_a   1.000
_cell.length_b   1.000
_cell.length_c   1.000
_cell.angle_alpha   90.00
_cell.angle_beta   90.00
_cell.angle_gamma   90.00
#
_symmetry.space_group_name_H-M   'P 1'
#
loop_
_entity.id
_entity.type
_entity.pdbx_description
1 polymer ?
#
loop_
_entity_poly.entity_id
_entity_poly.type
_entity_poly.pdbx_seq_one_letter_code
_entity_poly.pdbx_strand_id
1 'polypeptide(L)'
;MAALGFSAWYRRAIAKGSADACVNLGASYEQRQQYQQAEAQYLSCLPDNESALLYLNLGTLYYNGLVKQDKGLGGHYWLLSAKLDPYDSDIQYNLGVYYLNTERDLDKARCYFSQCSWQESECANVLSHPLLIGRSAEQAHWQTLCQGSAVEQRHRLEDRAKHLLPVPVYFDDETAEIMLQVQLSDKGLQSITATTQSRGLLEKACTWLNRLIWVDTFSGANAQTYLQLNRGTLILPLEWQYQGVSYRLDESYDQWRCSVSQLSFLTQYFSAYSDYISRR
;
A
#
# COMPACT_ATOMS: atom_id res chain seq x y z
N MET A 1 -19.60 45.69 15.55
CA MET A 1 -19.88 44.34 15.02
C MET A 1 -18.78 43.43 15.51
N ALA A 2 -19.07 42.55 16.47
CA ALA A 2 -18.09 41.63 17.03
C ALA A 2 -17.65 40.65 15.93
N ALA A 3 -16.35 40.58 15.65
CA ALA A 3 -15.78 39.51 14.85
C ALA A 3 -16.06 38.19 15.58
N LEU A 4 -17.08 37.46 15.16
CA LEU A 4 -17.20 36.04 15.45
C LEU A 4 -16.02 35.38 14.75
N GLY A 5 -14.88 35.35 15.44
CA GLY A 5 -13.60 34.93 14.88
C GLY A 5 -13.68 33.51 14.34
N PHE A 6 -12.83 33.19 13.36
CA PHE A 6 -12.73 31.88 12.70
C PHE A 6 -12.85 30.66 13.65
N SER A 7 -12.36 30.76 14.88
CA SER A 7 -12.52 29.71 15.91
C SER A 7 -13.99 29.40 16.27
N ALA A 8 -14.89 30.38 16.28
CA ALA A 8 -16.31 30.18 16.57
C ALA A 8 -17.01 29.36 15.48
N TRP A 9 -16.61 29.55 14.21
CA TRP A 9 -17.13 28.77 13.08
C TRP A 9 -16.68 27.33 13.14
N TYR A 10 -15.38 27.08 13.42
CA TYR A 10 -14.88 25.73 13.61
C TYR A 10 -15.58 25.02 14.78
N ARG A 11 -15.70 25.67 15.95
CA ARG A 11 -16.42 25.08 17.09
C ARG A 11 -17.86 24.70 16.76
N ARG A 12 -18.55 25.52 15.97
CA ARG A 12 -19.92 25.21 15.51
C ARG A 12 -19.97 24.02 14.55
N ALA A 13 -18.98 23.88 13.67
CA ALA A 13 -18.88 22.75 12.75
C ALA A 13 -18.51 21.45 13.50
N ILE A 14 -17.62 21.53 14.49
CA ILE A 14 -17.25 20.40 15.36
C ILE A 14 -18.47 19.90 16.13
N ALA A 15 -19.27 20.81 16.70
CA ALA A 15 -20.52 20.45 17.38
C ALA A 15 -21.57 19.78 16.46
N LYS A 16 -21.35 19.81 15.14
CA LYS A 16 -22.17 19.13 14.14
C LYS A 16 -21.53 17.85 13.58
N GLY A 17 -20.43 17.38 14.15
CA GLY A 17 -19.78 16.14 13.71
C GLY A 17 -18.73 16.33 12.59
N SER A 18 -18.16 17.53 12.42
CA SER A 18 -17.13 17.76 11.39
C SER A 18 -15.72 17.47 11.91
N ALA A 19 -15.15 16.33 11.52
CA ALA A 19 -13.74 15.99 11.74
C ALA A 19 -12.78 16.97 11.05
N ASP A 20 -13.11 17.42 9.83
CA ASP A 20 -12.28 18.43 9.12
C ASP A 20 -12.18 19.74 9.90
N ALA A 21 -13.25 20.16 10.58
CA ALA A 21 -13.22 21.34 11.43
C ALA A 21 -12.31 21.14 12.65
N CYS A 22 -12.27 19.92 13.21
CA CYS A 22 -11.34 19.56 14.27
C CYS A 22 -9.89 19.65 13.80
N VAL A 23 -9.58 19.03 12.66
CA VAL A 23 -8.24 19.02 12.06
C VAL A 23 -7.78 20.45 11.78
N ASN A 24 -8.60 21.24 11.08
CA ASN A 24 -8.25 22.61 10.70
C ASN A 24 -8.05 23.55 11.90
N LEU A 25 -8.83 23.38 12.97
CA LEU A 25 -8.66 24.19 14.18
C LEU A 25 -7.36 23.83 14.91
N GLY A 26 -7.05 22.53 15.03
CA GLY A 26 -5.78 22.09 15.60
C GLY A 26 -4.58 22.54 14.77
N ALA A 27 -4.66 22.42 13.44
CA ALA A 27 -3.61 22.88 12.53
C ALA A 27 -3.38 24.39 12.62
N SER A 28 -4.45 25.18 12.86
CA SER A 28 -4.31 26.61 13.14
C SER A 28 -3.53 26.90 14.43
N TYR A 29 -3.60 26.02 15.44
CA TYR A 29 -2.77 26.14 16.64
C TYR A 29 -1.32 25.75 16.33
N GLU A 30 -1.08 24.68 15.56
CA GLU A 30 0.27 24.27 15.13
C GLU A 30 0.99 25.36 14.33
N GLN A 31 0.30 26.03 13.39
CA GLN A 31 0.85 27.15 12.62
C GLN A 31 1.30 28.31 13.51
N ARG A 32 0.69 28.47 14.69
CA ARG A 32 1.08 29.47 15.71
C ARG A 32 2.04 28.91 16.75
N GLN A 33 2.55 27.69 16.54
CA GLN A 33 3.41 26.95 17.47
C GLN A 33 2.76 26.70 18.84
N GLN A 34 1.43 26.68 18.90
CA GLN A 34 0.64 26.43 20.11
C GLN A 34 0.33 24.93 20.25
N TYR A 35 1.39 24.11 20.28
CA TYR A 35 1.25 22.64 20.14
C TYR A 35 0.42 21.97 21.24
N GLN A 36 0.46 22.49 22.47
CA GLN A 36 -0.39 21.98 23.57
C GLN A 36 -1.87 22.26 23.31
N GLN A 37 -2.20 23.37 22.65
CA GLN A 37 -3.58 23.70 22.26
C GLN A 37 -4.01 22.85 21.06
N ALA A 38 -3.10 22.58 20.12
CA ALA A 38 -3.35 21.65 19.02
C ALA A 38 -3.63 20.23 19.52
N GLU A 39 -2.79 19.72 20.42
CA GLU A 39 -2.98 18.41 21.05
C GLU A 39 -4.32 18.32 21.79
N ALA A 40 -4.60 19.27 22.69
CA ALA A 40 -5.86 19.29 23.43
C ALA A 40 -7.07 19.33 22.48
N GLN A 41 -6.97 20.10 21.40
CA GLN A 41 -7.99 20.16 20.37
C GLN A 41 -8.19 18.81 19.67
N TYR A 42 -7.12 18.16 19.21
CA TYR A 42 -7.21 16.86 18.55
C TYR A 42 -7.77 15.78 19.47
N LEU A 43 -7.25 15.67 20.69
CA LEU A 43 -7.73 14.70 21.68
C LEU A 43 -9.21 14.90 22.03
N SER A 44 -9.65 16.15 22.16
CA SER A 44 -11.06 16.45 22.46
C SER A 44 -12.03 16.03 21.35
N CYS A 45 -11.54 15.90 20.11
CA CYS A 45 -12.35 15.55 18.95
C CYS A 45 -12.47 14.05 18.71
N LEU A 46 -11.52 13.23 19.19
CA LEU A 46 -11.51 11.79 18.94
C LEU A 46 -12.81 11.06 19.30
N PRO A 47 -13.49 11.33 20.44
CA PRO A 47 -14.69 10.58 20.81
C PRO A 47 -15.88 10.73 19.85
N ASP A 48 -16.00 11.90 19.22
CA ASP A 48 -17.19 12.28 18.45
C ASP A 48 -16.89 12.48 16.94
N ASN A 49 -15.62 12.63 16.57
CA ASN A 49 -15.16 13.04 15.24
C ASN A 49 -13.87 12.32 14.82
N GLU A 50 -13.73 11.04 15.17
CA GLU A 50 -12.56 10.22 14.84
C GLU A 50 -12.24 10.28 13.34
N SER A 51 -10.96 10.50 13.00
CA SER A 51 -10.47 10.44 11.62
C SER A 51 -8.98 10.14 11.58
N ALA A 52 -8.52 9.61 10.44
CA ALA A 52 -7.10 9.35 10.22
C ALA A 52 -6.24 10.60 10.45
N LEU A 53 -6.65 11.76 9.90
CA LEU A 53 -5.89 13.01 10.01
C LEU A 53 -5.68 13.49 11.46
N LEU A 54 -6.63 13.24 12.37
CA LEU A 54 -6.44 13.56 13.80
C LEU A 54 -5.31 12.73 14.40
N TYR A 55 -5.30 11.43 14.12
CA TYR A 55 -4.24 10.55 14.58
C TYR A 55 -2.90 10.82 13.88
N LEU A 56 -2.91 11.16 12.59
CA LEU A 56 -1.72 11.58 11.85
C LEU A 56 -1.05 12.79 12.53
N ASN A 57 -1.82 13.83 12.83
CA ASN A 57 -1.29 15.04 13.45
C ASN A 57 -0.85 14.80 14.89
N LEU A 58 -1.61 14.05 15.69
CA LEU A 58 -1.18 13.64 17.04
C LEU A 58 0.14 12.87 17.00
N GLY A 59 0.27 11.91 16.08
CA GLY A 59 1.50 11.15 15.90
C GLY A 59 2.70 12.06 15.62
N THR A 60 2.51 13.06 14.75
CA THR A 60 3.52 14.07 14.42
C THR A 60 3.93 14.92 15.62
N LEU A 61 2.97 15.39 16.43
CA LEU A 61 3.26 16.19 17.62
C LEU A 61 4.14 15.44 18.62
N TYR A 62 3.83 14.17 18.86
CA TYR A 62 4.55 13.32 19.83
C TYR A 62 5.89 12.82 19.29
N TYR A 63 5.94 12.40 18.02
CA TYR A 63 7.16 11.89 17.40
C TYR A 63 8.25 12.96 17.28
N ASN A 64 7.84 14.19 16.93
CA ASN A 64 8.75 15.35 16.83
C ASN A 64 9.02 16.03 18.17
N GLY A 65 8.40 15.58 19.26
CA GLY A 65 8.61 16.14 20.59
C GLY A 65 8.06 17.56 20.78
N LEU A 66 7.04 17.95 20.01
CA LEU A 66 6.46 19.29 20.02
C LEU A 66 5.57 19.55 21.25
N VAL A 67 5.05 18.47 21.87
CA VAL A 67 4.31 18.52 23.14
C VAL A 67 5.03 17.77 24.25
N LYS A 68 5.49 16.56 23.95
CA LYS A 68 6.28 15.69 24.82
C LYS A 68 7.16 14.82 23.95
N GLN A 69 8.40 14.58 24.35
CA GLN A 69 9.29 13.63 23.67
C GLN A 69 8.83 12.19 23.94
N ASP A 70 7.98 11.66 23.06
CA ASP A 70 7.44 10.30 23.17
C ASP A 70 7.23 9.70 21.77
N LYS A 71 8.33 9.25 21.16
CA LYS A 71 8.30 8.69 19.80
C LYS A 71 7.47 7.41 19.70
N GLY A 72 7.41 6.62 20.77
CA GLY A 72 6.59 5.41 20.83
C GLY A 72 5.11 5.75 20.77
N LEU A 73 4.66 6.76 21.53
CA LEU A 73 3.29 7.26 21.45
C LEU A 73 2.99 7.88 20.08
N GLY A 74 3.95 8.59 19.49
CA GLY A 74 3.85 9.10 18.12
C GLY A 74 3.57 7.99 17.09
N GLY A 75 4.39 6.93 17.13
CA GLY A 75 4.20 5.73 16.29
C GLY A 75 2.88 5.01 16.57
N HIS A 76 2.43 4.95 17.83
CA HIS A 76 1.14 4.37 18.19
C HIS A 76 -0.02 5.13 17.54
N TYR A 77 -0.03 6.47 17.57
CA TYR A 77 -1.05 7.25 16.89
C TYR A 77 -1.02 7.06 15.38
N TRP A 78 0.15 7.02 14.74
CA TRP A 78 0.23 6.72 13.31
C TRP A 78 -0.29 5.32 12.96
N LEU A 79 -0.10 4.32 13.82
CA LEU A 79 -0.71 2.99 13.65
C LEU A 79 -2.25 3.05 13.76
N LEU A 80 -2.81 3.89 14.62
CA LEU A 80 -4.28 4.12 14.66
C LEU A 80 -4.75 4.83 13.39
N SER A 81 -3.98 5.80 12.91
CA SER A 81 -4.24 6.50 11.64
C SER A 81 -4.33 5.51 10.48
N ALA A 82 -3.36 4.60 10.36
CA ALA A 82 -3.34 3.57 9.32
C ALA A 82 -4.47 2.55 9.41
N LYS A 83 -5.18 2.42 10.54
CA LYS A 83 -6.39 1.57 10.61
C LYS A 83 -7.58 2.21 9.92
N LEU A 84 -7.62 3.54 9.88
CA LEU A 84 -8.70 4.32 9.29
C LEU A 84 -8.40 4.65 7.82
N ASP A 85 -7.13 4.88 7.50
CA ASP A 85 -6.66 5.10 6.13
C ASP A 85 -5.33 4.38 5.88
N PRO A 86 -5.37 3.07 5.57
CA PRO A 86 -4.18 2.21 5.48
C PRO A 86 -3.26 2.52 4.30
N TYR A 87 -3.66 3.34 3.33
CA TYR A 87 -2.91 3.53 2.09
C TYR A 87 -2.53 5.00 1.82
N ASP A 88 -2.87 5.92 2.72
CA ASP A 88 -2.41 7.32 2.67
C ASP A 88 -0.87 7.41 2.73
N SER A 89 -0.28 8.15 1.80
CA SER A 89 1.17 8.23 1.64
C SER A 89 1.88 8.86 2.84
N ASP A 90 1.28 9.85 3.49
CA ASP A 90 1.89 10.55 4.63
C ASP A 90 1.92 9.64 5.86
N ILE A 91 0.83 8.93 6.13
CA ILE A 91 0.77 7.90 7.18
C ILE A 91 1.82 6.83 6.93
N GLN A 92 1.89 6.29 5.71
CA GLN A 92 2.84 5.24 5.35
C GLN A 92 4.29 5.73 5.46
N TYR A 93 4.61 6.93 4.98
CA TYR A 93 5.94 7.51 5.13
C TYR A 93 6.35 7.64 6.60
N ASN A 94 5.46 8.20 7.43
CA ASN A 94 5.71 8.40 8.86
C ASN A 94 5.92 7.08 9.60
N LEU A 95 5.14 6.05 9.30
CA LEU A 95 5.35 4.71 9.83
C LEU A 95 6.67 4.09 9.33
N GLY A 96 7.04 4.31 8.08
CA GLY A 96 8.35 3.93 7.54
C GLY A 96 9.50 4.55 8.34
N VAL A 97 9.42 5.86 8.59
CA VAL A 97 10.38 6.62 9.40
C VAL A 97 10.42 6.12 10.85
N TYR A 98 9.26 5.86 11.45
CA TYR A 98 9.14 5.33 12.82
C TYR A 98 9.84 3.97 12.94
N TYR A 99 9.54 3.02 12.04
CA TYR A 99 10.16 1.70 12.09
C TYR A 99 11.65 1.73 11.74
N LEU A 100 12.09 2.62 10.85
CA LEU A 100 13.50 2.76 10.49
C LEU A 100 14.35 3.32 11.65
N ASN A 101 13.84 4.34 12.33
CA ASN A 101 14.64 5.15 13.26
C ASN A 101 14.38 4.84 14.73
N THR A 102 13.18 4.38 15.07
CA THR A 102 12.76 4.15 16.47
C THR A 102 12.76 2.66 16.80
N GLU A 103 11.92 1.87 16.13
CA GLU A 103 11.82 0.42 16.40
C GLU A 103 12.99 -0.39 15.81
N ARG A 104 13.69 0.17 14.81
CA ARG A 104 14.77 -0.50 14.06
C ARG A 104 14.33 -1.77 13.34
N ASP A 105 13.06 -1.85 12.96
CA ASP A 105 12.47 -2.94 12.19
C ASP A 105 12.53 -2.59 10.70
N LEU A 106 13.61 -3.02 10.04
CA LEU A 106 13.88 -2.68 8.64
C LEU A 106 12.89 -3.29 7.66
N ASP A 107 12.28 -4.43 8.00
CA ASP A 107 11.33 -5.11 7.14
C ASP A 107 9.98 -4.37 7.14
N LYS A 108 9.52 -3.94 8.32
CA LYS A 108 8.36 -3.05 8.41
C LYS A 108 8.65 -1.69 7.79
N ALA A 109 9.78 -1.07 8.11
CA ALA A 109 10.16 0.23 7.54
C ALA A 109 10.08 0.19 6.01
N ARG A 110 10.67 -0.84 5.41
CA ARG A 110 10.60 -1.03 3.97
C ARG A 110 9.18 -1.25 3.48
N CYS A 111 8.38 -2.07 4.16
CA CYS A 111 6.99 -2.33 3.80
C CYS A 111 6.19 -1.03 3.69
N TYR A 112 6.29 -0.16 4.71
CA TYR A 112 5.65 1.14 4.75
C TYR A 112 6.15 2.09 3.65
N PHE A 113 7.48 2.22 3.46
CA PHE A 113 8.02 3.04 2.37
C PHE A 113 7.63 2.53 0.99
N SER A 114 7.49 1.22 0.82
CA SER A 114 7.02 0.65 -0.44
C SER A 114 5.60 1.11 -0.73
N GLN A 115 4.70 1.10 0.26
CA GLN A 115 3.29 1.50 0.06
C GLN A 115 3.19 2.98 -0.31
N CYS A 116 3.98 3.81 0.37
CA CYS A 116 4.10 5.22 0.03
C CYS A 116 4.64 5.45 -1.40
N SER A 117 5.62 4.65 -1.86
CA SER A 117 6.30 4.83 -3.16
C SER A 117 5.39 4.73 -4.38
N TRP A 118 4.15 4.27 -4.21
CA TRP A 118 3.16 4.27 -5.28
C TRP A 118 2.64 5.65 -5.63
N GLN A 119 2.54 6.53 -4.64
CA GLN A 119 2.02 7.88 -4.78
C GLN A 119 3.17 8.89 -4.79
N GLU A 120 4.17 8.68 -3.94
CA GLU A 120 5.24 9.65 -3.70
C GLU A 120 6.62 9.15 -4.16
N SER A 121 7.25 9.93 -5.04
CA SER A 121 8.58 9.62 -5.56
C SER A 121 9.68 9.67 -4.50
N GLU A 122 9.50 10.45 -3.43
CA GLU A 122 10.45 10.52 -2.31
C GLU A 122 10.61 9.16 -1.62
N CYS A 123 9.52 8.42 -1.47
CA CYS A 123 9.53 7.09 -0.87
C CYS A 123 10.34 6.08 -1.71
N ALA A 124 10.31 6.21 -3.04
CA ALA A 124 11.16 5.40 -3.91
C ALA A 124 12.66 5.71 -3.70
N ASN A 125 13.02 6.97 -3.44
CA ASN A 125 14.40 7.34 -3.11
C ASN A 125 14.84 6.71 -1.80
N VAL A 126 13.99 6.70 -0.76
CA VAL A 126 14.31 6.07 0.53
C VAL A 126 14.56 4.56 0.34
N LEU A 127 13.77 3.88 -0.48
CA LEU A 127 13.93 2.45 -0.76
C LEU A 127 15.25 2.10 -1.45
N SER A 128 15.87 3.05 -2.15
CA SER A 128 17.19 2.88 -2.75
C SER A 128 18.34 2.89 -1.73
N HIS A 129 18.04 3.10 -0.45
CA HIS A 129 19.06 3.06 0.59
C HIS A 129 19.60 1.63 0.79
N PRO A 130 20.92 1.41 0.95
CA PRO A 130 21.51 0.08 1.10
C PRO A 130 20.96 -0.78 2.24
N LEU A 131 20.41 -0.15 3.29
CA LEU A 131 19.77 -0.87 4.40
C LEU A 131 18.42 -1.52 4.03
N LEU A 132 17.77 -1.00 2.98
CA LEU A 132 16.44 -1.42 2.54
C LEU A 132 16.49 -2.18 1.21
N ILE A 133 17.50 -1.93 0.37
CA ILE A 133 17.76 -2.73 -0.84
C ILE A 133 17.96 -4.21 -0.45
N GLY A 134 17.26 -5.10 -1.13
CA GLY A 134 17.34 -6.55 -0.93
C GLY A 134 16.45 -7.12 0.18
N ARG A 135 15.78 -6.27 0.97
CA ARG A 135 14.71 -6.71 1.88
C ARG A 135 13.40 -6.84 1.12
N SER A 136 12.61 -7.84 1.48
CA SER A 136 11.34 -8.13 0.82
C SER A 136 10.19 -7.52 1.62
N ALA A 137 9.66 -6.37 1.16
CA ALA A 137 8.35 -5.88 1.63
C ALA A 137 7.20 -6.83 1.24
N GLU A 138 7.46 -7.64 0.21
CA GLU A 138 6.58 -8.61 -0.41
C GLU A 138 6.18 -9.72 0.57
N GLN A 139 7.10 -10.29 1.33
CA GLN A 139 6.79 -11.42 2.20
C GLN A 139 5.83 -11.07 3.35
N ALA A 140 6.04 -9.95 4.05
CA ALA A 140 5.20 -9.56 5.18
C ALA A 140 3.77 -9.19 4.73
N HIS A 141 3.67 -8.45 3.61
CA HIS A 141 2.38 -8.12 3.02
C HIS A 141 1.68 -9.38 2.53
N TRP A 142 2.38 -10.22 1.76
CA TRP A 142 1.84 -11.48 1.24
C TRP A 142 1.37 -12.41 2.34
N GLN A 143 2.14 -12.56 3.42
CA GLN A 143 1.72 -13.32 4.59
C GLN A 143 0.43 -12.76 5.20
N THR A 144 0.32 -11.44 5.32
CA THR A 144 -0.90 -10.78 5.82
C THR A 144 -2.09 -11.00 4.89
N LEU A 145 -1.87 -10.94 3.57
CA LEU A 145 -2.90 -11.24 2.57
C LEU A 145 -3.34 -12.70 2.68
N CYS A 146 -2.41 -13.66 2.73
CA CYS A 146 -2.73 -15.07 2.85
C CYS A 146 -3.34 -15.47 4.21
N GLN A 147 -3.26 -14.60 5.23
CA GLN A 147 -3.91 -14.79 6.52
C GLN A 147 -5.39 -14.38 6.44
N GLY A 148 -6.25 -15.38 6.24
CA GLY A 148 -7.70 -15.21 6.24
C GLY A 148 -8.39 -16.19 5.31
N SER A 149 -9.70 -16.27 5.44
CA SER A 149 -10.59 -16.95 4.49
C SER A 149 -10.52 -16.32 3.11
N ALA A 150 -10.96 -17.07 2.10
CA ALA A 150 -11.14 -16.60 0.72
C ALA A 150 -11.86 -15.23 0.65
N VAL A 151 -12.93 -15.06 1.45
CA VAL A 151 -13.72 -13.81 1.50
C VAL A 151 -12.90 -12.65 2.05
N GLU A 152 -12.15 -12.87 3.13
CA GLU A 152 -11.28 -11.84 3.73
C GLU A 152 -10.14 -11.45 2.78
N GLN A 153 -9.56 -12.42 2.06
CA GLN A 153 -8.52 -12.17 1.06
C GLN A 153 -9.03 -11.27 -0.06
N ARG A 154 -10.22 -11.59 -0.60
CA ARG A 154 -10.88 -10.78 -1.63
C ARG A 154 -11.17 -9.37 -1.13
N HIS A 155 -11.75 -9.23 0.06
CA HIS A 155 -12.03 -7.92 0.63
C HIS A 155 -10.78 -7.08 0.83
N ARG A 156 -9.65 -7.67 1.29
CA ARG A 156 -8.38 -6.94 1.42
C ARG A 156 -7.85 -6.44 0.08
N LEU A 157 -7.96 -7.25 -0.98
CA LEU A 157 -7.55 -6.86 -2.33
C LEU A 157 -8.45 -5.77 -2.91
N GLU A 158 -9.77 -5.91 -2.73
CA GLU A 158 -10.76 -4.90 -3.14
C GLU A 158 -10.56 -3.58 -2.42
N ASP A 159 -10.36 -3.63 -1.10
CA ASP A 159 -10.13 -2.45 -0.28
C ASP A 159 -8.90 -1.68 -0.77
N ARG A 160 -7.78 -2.37 -0.92
CA ARG A 160 -6.54 -1.81 -1.48
C ARG A 160 -6.73 -1.24 -2.88
N ALA A 161 -7.45 -1.93 -3.76
CA ALA A 161 -7.67 -1.47 -5.13
C ALA A 161 -8.35 -0.09 -5.18
N LYS A 162 -9.27 0.20 -4.24
CA LYS A 162 -9.96 1.50 -4.17
C LYS A 162 -9.02 2.67 -3.94
N HIS A 163 -7.95 2.48 -3.16
CA HIS A 163 -6.97 3.52 -2.86
C HIS A 163 -5.87 3.63 -3.93
N LEU A 164 -5.66 2.56 -4.69
CA LEU A 164 -4.64 2.51 -5.73
C LEU A 164 -5.08 3.07 -7.08
N LEU A 165 -6.39 3.03 -7.36
CA LEU A 165 -6.90 3.16 -8.71
C LEU A 165 -7.87 4.35 -8.81
N PRO A 166 -7.68 5.23 -9.79
CA PRO A 166 -8.56 6.38 -10.00
C PRO A 166 -9.98 5.97 -10.44
N VAL A 167 -10.18 4.71 -10.82
CA VAL A 167 -11.45 4.11 -11.20
C VAL A 167 -11.63 2.82 -10.39
N PRO A 168 -12.83 2.55 -9.83
CA PRO A 168 -13.08 1.30 -9.11
C PRO A 168 -12.84 0.10 -10.04
N VAL A 169 -12.06 -0.87 -9.56
CA VAL A 169 -11.94 -2.15 -10.24
C VAL A 169 -12.92 -3.13 -9.63
N TYR A 170 -13.80 -3.61 -10.49
CA TYR A 170 -14.75 -4.65 -10.17
C TYR A 170 -14.11 -5.98 -10.48
N PHE A 171 -14.03 -6.85 -9.48
CA PHE A 171 -13.39 -8.15 -9.65
C PHE A 171 -14.21 -9.11 -10.53
N ASP A 172 -15.48 -8.77 -10.81
CA ASP A 172 -16.44 -9.64 -11.50
C ASP A 172 -17.27 -8.94 -12.63
N ASP A 173 -16.91 -7.76 -13.15
CA ASP A 173 -17.78 -7.01 -14.09
C ASP A 173 -17.22 -6.89 -15.52
N GLU A 174 -17.81 -7.58 -16.51
CA GLU A 174 -17.34 -7.68 -17.92
C GLU A 174 -17.13 -6.34 -18.67
N THR A 175 -17.55 -5.21 -18.10
CA THR A 175 -17.55 -3.89 -18.76
C THR A 175 -16.30 -3.04 -18.52
N ALA A 176 -15.34 -3.49 -17.70
CA ALA A 176 -14.13 -2.71 -17.40
C ALA A 176 -13.04 -2.83 -18.48
N GLU A 177 -12.30 -1.74 -18.71
CA GLU A 177 -11.15 -1.72 -19.62
C GLU A 177 -10.00 -2.64 -19.15
N ILE A 178 -9.90 -2.86 -17.84
CA ILE A 178 -9.03 -3.84 -17.19
C ILE A 178 -9.86 -4.62 -16.17
N MET A 179 -9.89 -5.93 -16.32
CA MET A 179 -10.61 -6.88 -15.49
C MET A 179 -9.67 -7.59 -14.53
N LEU A 180 -9.98 -7.62 -13.23
CA LEU A 180 -9.20 -8.36 -12.22
C LEU A 180 -9.99 -9.55 -11.69
N GLN A 181 -9.60 -10.76 -12.04
CA GLN A 181 -10.22 -11.99 -11.54
C GLN A 181 -9.35 -12.62 -10.46
N VAL A 182 -9.97 -13.01 -9.34
CA VAL A 182 -9.28 -13.71 -8.23
C VAL A 182 -9.84 -15.12 -8.13
N GLN A 183 -8.98 -16.12 -8.28
CA GLN A 183 -9.32 -17.53 -8.08
C GLN A 183 -8.84 -18.00 -6.70
N LEU A 184 -9.76 -18.57 -5.94
CA LEU A 184 -9.57 -19.04 -4.58
C LEU A 184 -9.88 -20.54 -4.53
N SER A 185 -9.15 -21.27 -3.69
CA SER A 185 -9.40 -22.67 -3.36
C SER A 185 -9.65 -22.83 -1.87
N ASP A 186 -10.03 -24.04 -1.43
CA ASP A 186 -10.14 -24.38 0.00
C ASP A 186 -8.83 -24.14 0.79
N LYS A 187 -7.70 -24.03 0.07
CA LYS A 187 -6.36 -23.78 0.62
C LYS A 187 -5.93 -22.31 0.52
N GLY A 188 -6.80 -21.42 0.05
CA GLY A 188 -6.52 -19.98 -0.11
C GLY A 188 -6.32 -19.56 -1.58
N LEU A 189 -5.71 -18.39 -1.76
CA LEU A 189 -5.45 -17.76 -3.05
C LEU A 189 -4.69 -18.67 -4.03
N GLN A 190 -5.34 -19.00 -5.15
CA GLN A 190 -4.74 -19.81 -6.20
C GLN A 190 -4.11 -18.94 -7.29
N SER A 191 -4.87 -17.97 -7.81
CA SER A 191 -4.38 -17.06 -8.83
C SER A 191 -5.09 -15.70 -8.81
N ILE A 192 -4.42 -14.68 -9.31
CA ILE A 192 -5.04 -13.40 -9.66
C ILE A 192 -4.66 -13.08 -11.09
N THR A 193 -5.66 -12.70 -11.88
CA THR A 193 -5.53 -12.48 -13.31
C THR A 193 -6.05 -11.11 -13.68
N ALA A 194 -5.20 -10.28 -14.27
CA ALA A 194 -5.60 -9.04 -14.92
C ALA A 194 -5.77 -9.28 -16.42
N THR A 195 -6.92 -8.93 -16.99
CA THR A 195 -7.16 -9.03 -18.44
C THR A 195 -7.60 -7.71 -19.04
N THR A 196 -7.25 -7.47 -20.31
CA THR A 196 -7.63 -6.25 -21.05
C THR A 196 -7.67 -6.54 -22.56
N GLN A 197 -8.47 -5.78 -23.30
CA GLN A 197 -8.52 -5.84 -24.77
C GLN A 197 -7.51 -4.89 -25.44
N SER A 198 -6.85 -4.02 -24.67
CA SER A 198 -5.88 -3.06 -25.21
C SER A 198 -4.46 -3.42 -24.82
N ARG A 199 -3.61 -3.63 -25.83
CA ARG A 199 -2.16 -3.80 -25.64
C ARG A 199 -1.53 -2.62 -24.89
N GLY A 200 -2.06 -1.40 -25.07
CA GLY A 200 -1.59 -0.21 -24.34
C GLY A 200 -1.99 -0.18 -22.87
N LEU A 201 -3.07 -0.87 -22.50
CA LEU A 201 -3.52 -1.02 -21.12
C LEU A 201 -2.87 -2.21 -20.41
N LEU A 202 -2.26 -3.14 -21.14
CA LEU A 202 -1.57 -4.30 -20.56
C LEU A 202 -0.49 -3.90 -19.56
N GLU A 203 0.35 -2.90 -19.89
CA GLU A 203 1.39 -2.42 -18.97
C GLU A 203 0.78 -1.87 -17.67
N LYS A 204 -0.36 -1.19 -17.78
CA LYS A 204 -1.11 -0.70 -16.60
C LYS A 204 -1.70 -1.86 -15.81
N ALA A 205 -2.32 -2.84 -16.47
CA ALA A 205 -2.90 -4.02 -15.86
C ALA A 205 -1.84 -4.85 -15.09
N CYS A 206 -0.69 -5.10 -15.71
CA CYS A 206 0.45 -5.77 -15.07
C CYS A 206 0.97 -4.96 -13.88
N THR A 207 1.12 -3.64 -14.04
CA THR A 207 1.57 -2.75 -12.96
C THR A 207 0.58 -2.76 -11.79
N TRP A 208 -0.72 -2.73 -12.05
CA TRP A 208 -1.76 -2.80 -11.02
C TRP A 208 -1.79 -4.15 -10.33
N LEU A 209 -1.73 -5.26 -11.07
CA LEU A 209 -1.64 -6.60 -10.52
C LEU A 209 -0.42 -6.74 -9.61
N ASN A 210 0.74 -6.28 -10.10
CA ASN A 210 1.96 -6.24 -9.32
C ASN A 210 1.83 -5.33 -8.11
N ARG A 211 1.19 -4.14 -8.21
CA ARG A 211 0.96 -3.25 -7.06
C ARG A 211 -0.12 -3.74 -6.10
N LEU A 212 -0.98 -4.66 -6.49
CA LEU A 212 -2.04 -5.24 -5.65
C LEU A 212 -1.54 -6.45 -4.87
N ILE A 213 -0.64 -7.22 -5.46
CA ILE A 213 -0.03 -8.39 -4.82
C ILE A 213 1.25 -7.97 -4.11
N TRP A 214 2.02 -7.10 -4.74
CA TRP A 214 3.33 -6.64 -4.31
C TRP A 214 3.36 -5.13 -4.14
N VAL A 215 4.32 -4.66 -3.38
CA VAL A 215 4.50 -3.23 -3.14
C VAL A 215 5.75 -2.71 -3.84
N ASP A 216 6.56 -3.61 -4.39
CA ASP A 216 7.90 -3.31 -4.85
C ASP A 216 7.99 -3.16 -6.38
N THR A 217 8.54 -2.03 -6.83
CA THR A 217 8.94 -1.79 -8.23
C THR A 217 10.32 -2.36 -8.55
N PHE A 218 11.11 -2.74 -7.54
CA PHE A 218 12.49 -3.22 -7.67
C PHE A 218 12.66 -4.73 -7.55
N SER A 219 11.58 -5.48 -7.36
CA SER A 219 11.68 -6.94 -7.46
C SER A 219 12.00 -7.34 -8.89
N GLY A 220 12.76 -8.44 -9.04
CA GLY A 220 12.98 -9.07 -10.35
C GLY A 220 11.68 -9.57 -11.01
N ALA A 221 10.51 -9.37 -10.39
CA ALA A 221 9.18 -9.63 -10.95
C ALA A 221 8.55 -8.40 -11.63
N ASN A 222 9.33 -7.34 -11.81
CA ASN A 222 8.94 -6.12 -12.51
C ASN A 222 8.60 -6.39 -13.99
N ALA A 223 7.33 -6.71 -14.26
CA ALA A 223 6.79 -6.93 -15.60
C ALA A 223 7.03 -5.71 -16.52
N GLN A 224 7.10 -4.49 -15.99
CA GLN A 224 7.38 -3.27 -16.75
C GLN A 224 8.81 -3.26 -17.32
N THR A 225 9.82 -3.64 -16.55
CA THR A 225 11.23 -3.78 -16.97
C THR A 225 11.34 -4.90 -17.98
N TYR A 226 10.66 -6.03 -17.76
CA TYR A 226 10.62 -7.12 -18.73
C TYR A 226 9.93 -6.73 -20.05
N LEU A 227 8.82 -5.98 -20.00
CA LEU A 227 8.13 -5.46 -21.18
C LEU A 227 8.96 -4.40 -21.90
N GLN A 228 9.65 -3.53 -21.16
CA GLN A 228 10.52 -2.47 -21.69
C GLN A 228 11.77 -3.05 -22.38
N LEU A 229 12.42 -4.05 -21.77
CA LEU A 229 13.56 -4.77 -22.34
C LEU A 229 13.19 -5.56 -23.61
N ASN A 230 11.93 -5.97 -23.75
CA ASN A 230 11.44 -6.77 -24.88
C ASN A 230 10.60 -5.98 -25.89
N ARG A 231 10.68 -4.63 -25.92
CA ARG A 231 9.88 -3.75 -26.80
C ARG A 231 9.96 -4.05 -28.32
N GLY A 232 10.76 -5.01 -28.78
CA GLY A 232 10.84 -5.45 -30.18
C GLY A 232 10.64 -6.95 -30.46
N THR A 233 10.61 -7.83 -29.45
CA THR A 233 10.61 -9.30 -29.62
C THR A 233 9.92 -10.02 -28.46
N LEU A 234 8.71 -9.58 -28.10
CA LEU A 234 7.88 -10.33 -27.15
C LEU A 234 7.31 -11.57 -27.84
N ILE A 235 7.85 -12.76 -27.53
CA ILE A 235 7.23 -14.04 -27.87
C ILE A 235 6.38 -14.47 -26.67
N LEU A 236 5.08 -14.65 -26.87
CA LEU A 236 4.13 -15.09 -25.84
C LEU A 236 3.88 -16.61 -25.93
N PRO A 237 3.53 -17.29 -24.83
CA PRO A 237 3.43 -16.75 -23.47
C PRO A 237 4.81 -16.50 -22.86
N LEU A 238 4.91 -15.46 -22.02
CA LEU A 238 6.06 -15.25 -21.16
C LEU A 238 5.75 -15.80 -19.77
N GLU A 239 6.65 -16.61 -19.23
CA GLU A 239 6.52 -17.19 -17.90
C GLU A 239 7.81 -16.94 -17.11
N TRP A 240 7.65 -16.55 -15.85
CA TRP A 240 8.78 -16.47 -14.92
C TRP A 240 8.34 -16.87 -13.51
N GLN A 241 9.33 -17.17 -12.66
CA GLN A 241 9.10 -17.57 -11.28
C GLN A 241 9.93 -16.70 -10.35
N TYR A 242 9.35 -16.32 -9.22
CA TYR A 242 10.05 -15.60 -8.17
C TYR A 242 9.47 -16.00 -6.81
N GLN A 243 10.34 -16.43 -5.88
CA GLN A 243 9.98 -16.76 -4.49
C GLN A 243 8.76 -17.72 -4.34
N GLY A 244 8.68 -18.75 -5.19
CA GLY A 244 7.58 -19.72 -5.13
C GLY A 244 6.26 -19.26 -5.76
N VAL A 245 6.28 -18.15 -6.49
CA VAL A 245 5.15 -17.61 -7.25
C VAL A 245 5.47 -17.67 -8.73
N SER A 246 4.51 -18.12 -9.53
CA SER A 246 4.62 -18.16 -11.00
C SER A 246 3.82 -17.03 -11.60
N TYR A 247 4.43 -16.37 -12.58
CA TYR A 247 3.87 -15.27 -13.33
C TYR A 247 3.76 -15.67 -14.78
N ARG A 248 2.70 -15.22 -15.42
CA ARG A 248 2.46 -15.48 -16.84
C ARG A 248 1.82 -14.29 -17.52
N LEU A 249 2.40 -13.89 -18.64
CA LEU A 249 1.85 -12.93 -19.58
C LEU A 249 1.50 -13.68 -20.87
N ASP A 250 0.25 -13.61 -21.31
CA ASP A 250 -0.19 -14.22 -22.55
C ASP A 250 -1.24 -13.38 -23.29
N GLU A 251 -1.49 -13.79 -24.53
CA GLU A 251 -2.51 -13.23 -25.41
C GLU A 251 -3.36 -14.38 -25.94
N SER A 252 -4.68 -14.25 -25.82
CA SER A 252 -5.64 -15.25 -26.27
C SER A 252 -6.90 -14.55 -26.76
N TYR A 253 -7.33 -14.83 -28.00
CA TYR A 253 -8.54 -14.26 -28.60
C TYR A 253 -8.63 -12.72 -28.49
N ASP A 254 -7.55 -12.01 -28.86
CA ASP A 254 -7.42 -10.55 -28.76
C ASP A 254 -7.54 -9.98 -27.32
N GLN A 255 -7.46 -10.86 -26.31
CA GLN A 255 -7.41 -10.49 -24.91
C GLN A 255 -6.00 -10.72 -24.36
N TRP A 256 -5.44 -9.66 -23.78
CA TRP A 256 -4.17 -9.70 -23.09
C TRP A 256 -4.40 -10.06 -21.63
N ARG A 257 -3.52 -10.90 -21.10
CA ARG A 257 -3.62 -11.44 -19.74
C ARG A 257 -2.29 -11.36 -19.03
N CYS A 258 -2.32 -10.88 -17.79
CA CYS A 258 -1.25 -11.05 -16.82
C CYS A 258 -1.80 -11.83 -15.63
N SER A 259 -1.12 -12.89 -15.22
CA SER A 259 -1.55 -13.74 -14.11
C SER A 259 -0.41 -14.02 -13.14
N VAL A 260 -0.78 -14.13 -11.88
CA VAL A 260 0.09 -14.52 -10.77
C VAL A 260 -0.56 -15.71 -10.07
N SER A 261 0.21 -16.76 -9.84
CA SER A 261 -0.29 -18.00 -9.21
C SER A 261 0.71 -18.56 -8.19
N GLN A 262 0.19 -19.13 -7.10
CA GLN A 262 1.04 -19.86 -6.16
C GLN A 262 1.51 -21.17 -6.78
N LEU A 263 2.82 -21.45 -6.70
CA LEU A 263 3.31 -22.79 -7.01
C LEU A 263 2.88 -23.74 -5.89
N SER A 264 2.27 -24.86 -6.26
CA SER A 264 1.99 -25.93 -5.31
C SER A 264 3.31 -26.41 -4.67
N PHE A 265 3.30 -26.73 -3.37
CA PHE A 265 4.48 -27.25 -2.65
C PHE A 265 5.16 -28.46 -3.34
N LEU A 266 4.42 -29.21 -4.18
CA LEU A 266 4.94 -30.35 -4.94
C LEU A 266 5.93 -29.95 -6.05
N THR A 267 5.86 -28.72 -6.56
CA THR A 267 6.75 -28.21 -7.63
C THR A 267 8.09 -27.67 -7.13
N GLN A 268 8.23 -27.35 -5.84
CA GLN A 268 9.51 -26.91 -5.24
C GLN A 268 10.58 -28.01 -5.24
N TYR A 269 10.18 -29.29 -5.25
CA TYR A 269 11.11 -30.41 -5.30
C TYR A 269 11.79 -30.58 -6.66
N PHE A 270 11.19 -30.09 -7.75
CA PHE A 270 11.76 -30.23 -9.10
C PHE A 270 12.66 -29.06 -9.50
N SER A 271 12.42 -27.83 -9.01
CA SER A 271 13.29 -26.69 -9.36
C SER A 271 14.63 -26.69 -8.61
N ALA A 272 14.67 -27.19 -7.37
CA ALA A 272 15.91 -27.32 -6.60
C ALA A 272 16.93 -28.27 -7.26
N TYR A 273 16.47 -29.22 -8.09
CA TYR A 273 17.34 -30.12 -8.85
C TYR A 273 17.88 -29.50 -10.15
N SER A 274 17.14 -28.56 -10.76
CA SER A 274 17.55 -27.86 -11.99
C SER A 274 18.71 -26.90 -11.73
N ASP A 275 18.66 -26.14 -10.63
CA ASP A 275 19.71 -25.17 -10.28
C ASP A 275 21.02 -25.82 -9.83
N TYR A 276 21.00 -27.10 -9.43
CA TYR A 276 22.20 -27.85 -9.08
C TYR A 276 22.96 -28.39 -10.31
N ILE A 277 22.28 -28.55 -11.46
CA ILE A 277 22.87 -29.10 -12.69
C ILE A 277 23.44 -27.99 -13.59
N SER A 278 22.97 -26.74 -13.46
CA SER A 278 23.49 -25.60 -14.24
C SER A 278 24.73 -24.91 -13.66
N ARG A 279 25.21 -25.34 -12.48
CA ARG A 279 26.44 -24.84 -11.82
C ARG A 279 27.62 -25.82 -11.85
N ARG A 280 27.74 -26.62 -12.92
CA ARG A 280 28.97 -27.35 -13.25
C ARG A 280 29.41 -27.05 -14.66
#